data_AF-A0AAE6I920-F1
#
_entry.id   AF-A0AAE6I920-F1
#
_cell.length_a   1.000
_cell.length_b   1.000
_cell.length_c   1.000
_cell.angle_alpha   90.00
_cell.angle_beta   90.00
_cell.angle_gamma   90.00
#
_symmetry.space_group_name_H-M   'P 1'
#
loop_
_entity.id
_entity.type
_entity.pdbx_description
1 polymer ?
#
loop_
_entity_poly.entity_id
_entity_poly.type
_entity_poly.pdbx_seq_one_letter_code
_entity_poly.pdbx_strand_id
1 'polypeptide(L)'
;MDRLTKKTIGCFKYDLKNFKHKPKEFNDYDAFYAYSNAVKKLGELEDANEPKPIEEWGEDYGNCLWWSFPIEEPPYCGTPLDCNFPNHVTHFTRLILPMESENLK
;
A
#
# COMPACT_ATOMS: atom_id res chain seq x y z
N MET A 1 -3.07 12.80 3.63
CA MET A 1 -1.60 12.78 3.55
C MET A 1 -1.24 12.66 2.08
N ASP A 2 -0.36 13.49 1.57
CA ASP A 2 -0.08 13.51 0.13
C ASP A 2 0.88 12.38 -0.24
N ARG A 3 0.61 11.73 -1.37
CA ARG A 3 1.45 10.68 -1.92
C ARG A 3 2.84 11.21 -2.29
N LEU A 4 3.87 10.52 -1.81
CA LEU A 4 5.29 10.82 -2.04
C LEU A 4 5.86 10.10 -3.26
N THR A 5 5.29 8.97 -3.68
CA THR A 5 5.76 8.23 -4.86
C THR A 5 4.93 8.48 -6.12
N LYS A 6 5.52 8.21 -7.28
CA LYS A 6 4.85 8.11 -8.59
C LYS A 6 5.18 6.74 -9.20
N LYS A 7 4.22 6.16 -9.93
CA LYS A 7 4.48 4.97 -10.77
C LYS A 7 5.31 5.39 -11.97
N THR A 8 6.31 4.59 -12.33
CA THR A 8 7.23 4.88 -13.43
C THR A 8 7.32 3.70 -14.39
N ILE A 9 7.65 3.99 -15.64
CA ILE A 9 7.95 2.99 -16.68
C ILE A 9 9.47 2.97 -16.82
N GLY A 10 10.12 1.83 -16.53
CA GLY A 10 11.58 1.69 -16.62
C GLY A 10 12.19 0.85 -15.50
N CYS A 11 13.43 1.18 -15.11
CA CYS A 11 14.21 0.43 -14.11
C CYS A 11 13.60 0.45 -12.70
N PHE A 12 12.86 1.50 -12.34
CA PHE A 12 12.14 1.60 -11.08
C PHE A 12 10.64 1.42 -11.30
N LYS A 13 9.98 0.59 -10.47
CA LYS A 13 8.50 0.44 -10.48
C LYS A 13 7.81 1.68 -9.91
N TYR A 14 8.41 2.26 -8.87
CA TYR A 14 8.02 3.53 -8.26
C TYR A 14 9.24 4.41 -8.12
N ASP A 15 9.04 5.72 -8.19
CA ASP A 15 10.07 6.73 -7.97
C ASP A 15 9.51 7.86 -7.09
N LEU A 16 10.38 8.67 -6.48
CA LEU A 16 9.96 9.82 -5.69
C LEU A 16 9.31 10.88 -6.59
N LYS A 17 8.18 11.42 -6.14
CA LYS A 17 7.45 12.48 -6.84
C LYS A 17 8.35 13.70 -6.95
N ASN A 18 8.45 14.24 -8.17
CA ASN A 18 9.29 15.41 -8.51
C ASN A 18 10.80 15.23 -8.33
N PHE A 19 11.29 14.02 -8.03
CA PHE A 19 12.73 13.76 -7.98
C PHE A 19 13.31 13.67 -9.39
N LYS A 20 14.51 14.23 -9.57
CA LYS A 20 15.25 14.23 -10.83
C LYS A 20 16.62 13.59 -10.60
N HIS A 21 16.77 12.38 -11.14
CA HIS A 21 18.02 11.65 -11.08
C HIS A 21 19.15 12.38 -11.79
N LYS A 22 20.37 12.22 -11.27
CA LYS A 22 21.59 12.75 -11.89
C LYS A 22 22.33 11.63 -12.62
N PRO A 23 23.03 11.91 -13.73
CA PRO A 23 23.94 10.93 -14.33
C PRO A 23 24.97 10.46 -13.29
N LYS A 24 25.26 9.15 -13.28
CA LYS A 24 26.22 8.54 -12.34
C LYS A 24 25.83 8.72 -10.86
N GLU A 25 24.54 8.89 -10.54
CA GLU A 25 24.06 8.94 -9.16
C GLU A 25 24.23 7.59 -8.45
N PHE A 26 24.01 6.49 -9.17
CA PHE A 26 24.22 5.14 -8.69
C PHE A 26 25.51 4.57 -9.27
N ASN A 27 26.65 4.91 -8.65
CA ASN A 27 27.97 4.42 -9.07
C ASN A 27 28.28 3.00 -8.58
N ASP A 28 27.49 2.49 -7.65
CA ASP A 28 27.55 1.12 -7.19
C ASP A 28 26.15 0.49 -7.24
N TYR A 29 26.11 -0.84 -7.32
CA TYR A 29 24.86 -1.57 -7.43
C TYR A 29 24.06 -1.57 -6.12
N ASP A 30 24.72 -1.55 -4.96
CA ASP A 30 24.08 -1.55 -3.65
C ASP A 30 23.30 -0.24 -3.42
N ALA A 31 23.84 0.91 -3.83
CA ALA A 31 23.17 2.20 -3.81
C ALA A 31 21.92 2.20 -4.72
N PHE A 32 22.04 1.66 -5.93
CA PHE A 32 20.89 1.47 -6.82
C PHE A 32 19.83 0.55 -6.19
N TYR A 33 20.26 -0.60 -5.68
CA TYR A 33 19.38 -1.63 -5.14
C TYR A 33 18.66 -1.16 -3.87
N ALA A 34 19.38 -0.51 -2.96
CA ALA A 34 18.80 0.09 -1.75
C ALA A 34 17.75 1.14 -2.10
N TYR A 35 18.05 2.06 -3.02
CA TYR A 35 17.08 3.07 -3.48
C TYR A 35 15.85 2.42 -4.13
N SER A 36 16.07 1.51 -5.08
CA SER A 36 15.01 0.81 -5.80
C SER A 36 14.05 0.10 -4.84
N ASN A 37 14.58 -0.63 -3.86
CA ASN A 37 13.77 -1.34 -2.88
C ASN A 37 13.04 -0.40 -1.92
N ALA A 38 13.71 0.65 -1.45
CA ALA A 38 13.10 1.61 -0.52
C ALA A 38 11.90 2.31 -1.18
N VAL A 39 12.09 2.84 -2.39
CA VAL A 39 11.01 3.57 -3.09
C VAL A 39 9.92 2.63 -3.57
N LYS A 40 10.27 1.41 -4.01
CA LYS A 40 9.28 0.37 -4.32
C LYS A 40 8.41 0.06 -3.11
N LYS A 41 9.03 -0.21 -1.95
CA LYS A 41 8.28 -0.57 -0.74
C LYS A 41 7.40 0.58 -0.27
N LEU A 42 7.89 1.83 -0.33
CA LEU A 42 7.10 3.01 -0.02
C LEU A 42 5.89 3.12 -0.95
N GLY A 43 6.07 2.97 -2.26
CA GLY A 43 4.98 3.07 -3.23
C GLY A 43 3.93 1.95 -3.10
N GLU A 44 4.35 0.74 -2.73
CA GLU A 44 3.45 -0.38 -2.43
C GLU A 44 2.67 -0.16 -1.13
N LEU A 45 3.28 0.45 -0.11
CA LEU A 45 2.59 0.85 1.11
C LEU A 45 1.56 1.95 0.85
N GLU A 46 1.91 2.96 0.04
CA GLU A 46 0.97 4.00 -0.38
C GLU A 46 -0.20 3.44 -1.18
N ASP A 47 0.05 2.51 -2.11
CA ASP A 47 -1.01 1.80 -2.86
C ASP A 47 -1.91 0.96 -1.94
N ALA A 48 -1.36 0.33 -0.90
CA ALA A 48 -2.13 -0.47 0.05
C ALA A 48 -3.02 0.38 0.97
N ASN A 49 -2.57 1.61 1.27
CA ASN A 49 -3.26 2.57 2.13
C ASN A 49 -4.25 3.46 1.37
N GLU A 50 -4.29 3.37 0.04
CA GLU A 50 -5.26 4.06 -0.81
C GLU A 50 -6.63 3.37 -0.71
N PRO A 51 -7.69 4.07 -0.27
CA PRO A 51 -9.03 3.49 -0.21
C PRO A 51 -9.53 3.15 -1.61
N LYS A 52 -9.98 1.90 -1.78
CA LYS A 52 -10.55 1.37 -3.03
C LYS A 52 -12.04 1.08 -2.85
N PRO A 53 -12.87 1.29 -3.87
CA PRO A 53 -14.30 1.00 -3.77
C PRO A 53 -14.54 -0.52 -3.65
N ILE A 54 -15.66 -0.93 -3.04
CA ILE A 54 -15.97 -2.34 -2.76
C ILE A 54 -15.95 -3.22 -4.01
N GLU A 55 -16.28 -2.68 -5.19
CA GLU A 55 -16.31 -3.40 -6.47
C GLU A 55 -14.92 -3.81 -6.95
N GLU A 56 -13.86 -3.18 -6.45
CA GLU A 56 -12.47 -3.55 -6.74
C GLU A 56 -11.95 -4.66 -5.80
N TRP A 57 -12.74 -5.08 -4.81
CA TRP A 57 -12.35 -6.18 -3.94
C TRP A 57 -12.50 -7.52 -4.68
N GLY A 58 -11.50 -8.39 -4.51
CA GLY A 58 -11.55 -9.77 -4.96
C GLY A 58 -11.17 -10.71 -3.82
N GLU A 59 -11.67 -11.94 -3.85
CA GLU A 59 -11.48 -12.95 -2.79
C GLU A 59 -9.99 -13.18 -2.44
N ASP A 60 -9.10 -13.07 -3.43
CA ASP A 60 -7.64 -13.19 -3.26
C ASP A 60 -7.02 -12.15 -2.32
N TYR A 61 -7.73 -11.05 -2.03
CA TYR A 61 -7.26 -10.03 -1.08
C TYR A 61 -7.52 -10.45 0.37
N GLY A 62 -8.50 -11.31 0.62
CA GLY A 62 -8.90 -11.74 1.95
C GLY A 62 -9.33 -10.56 2.84
N ASN A 63 -8.92 -10.61 4.11
CA ASN A 63 -9.29 -9.62 5.12
C ASN A 63 -8.76 -8.22 4.79
N CYS A 64 -9.65 -7.24 4.82
CA CYS A 64 -9.34 -5.83 4.60
C CYS A 64 -9.90 -4.97 5.75
N LEU A 65 -9.49 -3.70 5.77
CA LEU A 65 -10.11 -2.67 6.60
C LEU A 65 -11.15 -1.94 5.75
N TRP A 66 -12.39 -1.90 6.24
CA TRP A 66 -13.55 -1.38 5.53
C TRP A 66 -14.01 -0.06 6.14
N TRP A 67 -14.19 0.94 5.28
CA TRP A 67 -14.42 2.33 5.65
C TRP A 67 -15.75 2.84 5.10
N SER A 68 -16.37 3.71 5.88
CA SER A 68 -17.44 4.60 5.45
C SER A 68 -16.88 6.01 5.34
N PHE A 69 -17.24 6.73 4.28
CA PHE A 69 -16.84 8.11 4.08
C PHE A 69 -18.08 9.02 4.07
N PRO A 70 -18.11 10.11 4.86
CA PRO A 70 -17.07 10.56 5.80
C PRO A 70 -16.82 9.57 6.94
N ILE A 71 -15.61 9.59 7.50
CA ILE A 71 -15.23 8.67 8.60
C ILE A 71 -15.95 9.10 9.87
N GLU A 72 -16.89 8.29 10.33
CA GLU A 72 -17.65 8.52 11.57
C GLU A 72 -17.31 7.49 12.66
N GLU A 73 -16.86 6.30 12.27
CA GLU A 73 -16.52 5.20 13.16
C GLU A 73 -15.23 4.47 12.71
N PRO A 74 -14.62 3.64 13.58
CA PRO A 74 -13.49 2.80 13.20
C PRO A 74 -13.84 1.83 12.07
N PRO A 75 -12.86 1.38 11.27
CA PRO A 75 -13.12 0.47 10.17
C PRO A 75 -13.52 -0.92 10.66
N TYR A 76 -14.37 -1.60 9.90
CA TYR A 76 -14.60 -3.03 10.07
C TYR A 76 -13.41 -3.84 9.53
N CYS A 77 -12.97 -4.86 10.25
CA CYS A 77 -11.89 -5.75 9.82
C CYS A 77 -12.48 -7.12 9.43
N GLY A 78 -12.34 -7.51 8.17
CA GLY A 78 -12.89 -8.78 7.67
C GLY A 78 -13.12 -8.77 6.16
N THR A 79 -14.12 -9.53 5.70
CA THR A 79 -14.46 -9.69 4.28
C THR A 79 -15.95 -9.49 3.99
N PRO A 80 -16.34 -9.16 2.74
CA PRO A 80 -17.74 -9.08 2.34
C PRO A 80 -18.50 -10.41 2.46
N LEU A 81 -17.79 -11.52 2.65
CA LEU A 81 -18.36 -12.86 2.82
C LEU A 81 -18.75 -13.15 4.28
N ASP A 82 -18.41 -12.27 5.22
CA ASP A 82 -18.73 -12.47 6.63
C ASP A 82 -20.24 -12.33 6.89
N CYS A 83 -20.82 -13.20 7.74
CA CYS A 83 -22.26 -13.19 8.04
C CYS A 83 -22.79 -11.86 8.60
N ASN A 84 -21.92 -11.09 9.27
CA ASN A 84 -22.24 -9.80 9.88
C ASN A 84 -21.52 -8.64 9.18
N PHE A 85 -21.21 -8.79 7.88
CA PHE A 85 -20.56 -7.71 7.13
C PHE A 85 -21.44 -6.45 7.10
N PRO A 86 -20.91 -5.28 7.50
CA PRO A 86 -21.69 -4.04 7.50
C PRO A 86 -22.12 -3.65 6.08
N ASN A 87 -23.37 -3.19 5.92
CA ASN A 87 -23.92 -2.79 4.62
C ASN A 87 -23.63 -1.33 4.23
N HIS A 88 -23.09 -0.54 5.16
CA HIS A 88 -22.84 0.88 5.00
C HIS A 88 -21.40 1.22 4.61
N VAL A 89 -20.47 0.27 4.73
CA VAL A 89 -19.09 0.47 4.28
C VAL A 89 -19.03 0.53 2.76
N THR A 90 -18.20 1.44 2.24
CA THR A 90 -18.16 1.74 0.80
C THR A 90 -16.79 1.47 0.17
N HIS A 91 -15.73 1.55 0.97
CA HIS A 91 -14.36 1.42 0.51
C HIS A 91 -13.56 0.51 1.42
N PHE A 92 -12.46 -0.05 0.91
CA PHE A 92 -11.51 -0.82 1.69
C PHE A 92 -10.08 -0.34 1.47
N THR A 93 -9.24 -0.55 2.48
CA THR A 93 -7.78 -0.52 2.37
C THR A 93 -7.24 -1.91 2.68
N ARG A 94 -6.14 -2.31 2.04
CA ARG A 94 -5.55 -3.64 2.31
C ARG A 94 -4.98 -3.70 3.71
N LEU A 95 -5.14 -4.84 4.38
CA LEU A 95 -4.55 -5.06 5.70
C LEU A 95 -3.04 -5.28 5.58
N ILE A 96 -2.25 -4.36 6.14
CA ILE A 96 -0.78 -4.50 6.20
C ILE A 96 -0.44 -5.38 7.41
N LEU A 97 0.04 -6.59 7.15
CA LEU A 97 0.41 -7.52 8.21
C LEU A 97 1.72 -7.09 8.91
N PRO A 98 1.84 -7.33 10.22
CA PRO A 98 3.07 -7.08 10.95
C PRO A 98 4.20 -7.96 10.41
N MET A 99 5.42 -7.43 10.43
CA MET A 99 6.61 -8.22 10.13
C MET A 99 6.87 -9.22 11.26
N GLU A 100 7.37 -10.40 10.90
CA GLU A 100 7.84 -11.38 11.89
C GLU A 100 8.95 -10.76 12.76
N SER A 101 8.85 -10.93 14.07
CA SER A 101 9.87 -10.47 15.01
C SER A 101 10.71 -11.65 15.48
N GLU A 102 12.04 -11.50 15.46
CA GLU A 102 12.97 -12.51 15.97
C GLU A 102 12.76 -12.83 17.46
N ASN A 103 12.12 -11.93 18.21
CA ASN A 103 11.84 -12.06 19.64
C ASN A 103 10.55 -12.82 19.98
N LEU A 104 9.83 -13.35 18.99
CA LEU A 104 8.58 -14.11 19.19
C LEU A 104 8.79 -15.64 19.22
N LYS A 105 10.04 -16.10 19.33
CA LYS A 105 10.39 -17.52 19.47
C LYS A 105 10.47 -17.97 20.92
#